data_AF-A0A1H8DVX3-F1
#
_entry.id   AF-A0A1H8DVX3-F1
#
_cell.length_a   1.000
_cell.length_b   1.000
_cell.length_c   1.000
_cell.angle_alpha   90.00
_cell.angle_beta   90.00
_cell.angle_gamma   90.00
#
_symmetry.space_group_name_H-M   'P 1'
#
loop_
_entity.id
_entity.type
_entity.pdbx_description
1 polymer ?
#
loop_
_entity_poly.entity_id
_entity_poly.type
_entity_poly.pdbx_seq_one_letter_code
_entity_poly.pdbx_strand_id
1 'polypeptide(L)' 'MRPARDRIRIIETSCCGAYEWACQGGQFLILRAKDPEGFEETGRGLHKQARLIWDALIAEHENEHRRKNMSPDVAEPAA' A
#
# COMPACT_ATOMS: atom_id res chain seq x y z
N MET A 1 -21.67 18.64 20.67
CA MET A 1 -21.15 18.23 19.35
C MET A 1 -20.20 17.07 19.58
N ARG A 2 -20.54 15.84 19.19
CA ARG A 2 -19.54 14.74 19.21
C ARG A 2 -18.56 15.05 18.07
N PRO A 3 -17.23 15.04 18.28
CA PRO A 3 -16.31 15.18 17.16
C PRO A 3 -16.69 14.11 16.14
N ALA A 4 -16.78 14.50 14.86
CA ALA A 4 -16.98 13.53 13.79
C ALA A 4 -15.95 12.43 14.01
N ARG A 5 -16.40 11.19 14.25
CA ARG A 5 -15.51 10.04 14.43
C ARG A 5 -14.49 10.13 13.32
N ASP A 6 -13.22 10.16 13.68
CA ASP A 6 -12.11 10.37 12.76
C ASP A 6 -11.94 9.12 11.87
N ARG A 7 -12.87 8.97 10.94
CA ARG A 7 -13.03 7.80 10.09
C ARG A 7 -11.95 7.85 9.03
N ILE A 8 -11.21 6.76 8.95
CA ILE A 8 -10.29 6.51 7.84
C ILE A 8 -11.15 6.19 6.60
N ARG A 9 -10.89 6.88 5.50
CA ARG A 9 -11.49 6.62 4.19
C ARG A 9 -10.41 6.20 3.21
N ILE A 10 -10.50 4.99 2.68
CA ILE A 10 -9.61 4.50 1.62
C ILE A 10 -9.94 5.23 0.31
N ILE A 11 -8.90 5.67 -0.39
CA ILE A 11 -8.92 6.41 -1.65
C ILE A 11 -8.45 5.51 -2.78
N GLU A 12 -7.30 4.88 -2.60
CA GLU A 12 -6.68 3.96 -3.56
C GLU A 12 -6.10 2.75 -2.82
N THR A 13 -6.09 1.61 -3.50
CA THR A 13 -5.52 0.35 -3.01
C THR A 13 -4.58 -0.18 -4.09
N SER A 14 -3.39 -0.63 -3.68
CA SER A 14 -2.42 -1.29 -4.57
C SER A 14 -2.98 -2.58 -5.21
N CYS A 15 -2.34 -3.08 -6.26
CA CYS A 15 -2.83 -4.22 -7.05
C CYS A 15 -3.13 -5.50 -6.26
N CYS A 16 -2.50 -5.71 -5.10
CA CYS A 16 -2.74 -6.87 -4.24
C CYS A 16 -3.20 -6.52 -2.82
N GLY A 17 -3.51 -5.25 -2.55
CA GLY A 17 -3.89 -4.81 -1.20
C GLY A 17 -2.74 -4.66 -0.21
N ALA A 18 -1.48 -4.76 -0.66
CA ALA A 18 -0.31 -4.57 0.21
C ALA A 18 -0.19 -3.14 0.77
N TYR A 19 -0.67 -2.17 0.01
CA TYR A 19 -0.76 -0.76 0.40
C TYR A 19 -2.14 -0.17 0.17
N GLU A 20 -2.56 0.72 1.07
CA GLU A 20 -3.78 1.53 0.98
C GLU A 20 -3.45 3.02 1.20
N TRP A 21 -3.99 3.88 0.34
CA TRP A 21 -3.97 5.32 0.55
C TRP A 21 -5.29 5.75 1.17
N ALA A 22 -5.22 6.37 2.35
CA ALA A 22 -6.38 6.80 3.09
C ALA A 22 -6.37 8.29 3.43
N CYS A 23 -7.54 8.84 3.75
CA CYS A 23 -7.71 10.16 4.35
C CYS A 23 -8.39 10.04 5.73
N GLN A 24 -7.85 10.76 6.71
CA GLN A 24 -8.35 10.85 8.08
C GLN A 24 -8.10 12.26 8.60
N GLY A 25 -9.12 12.93 9.14
CA GLY A 25 -8.97 14.26 9.74
C GLY A 25 -8.36 15.34 8.82
N GLY A 26 -8.48 15.21 7.49
CA GLY A 26 -7.85 16.12 6.52
C GLY A 26 -6.38 15.84 6.24
N GLN A 27 -5.82 14.77 6.83
CA GLN A 27 -4.51 14.24 6.52
C GLN A 27 -4.63 13.00 5.63
N PHE A 28 -3.61 12.77 4.83
CA PHE A 28 -3.50 11.61 3.96
C PHE A 28 -2.44 10.67 4.52
N LEU A 29 -2.77 9.38 4.59
CA LEU A 29 -1.95 8.32 5.16
C LEU A 29 -1.74 7.23 4.12
N ILE A 30 -0.56 6.64 4.10
CA ILE A 30 -0.24 5.47 3.30
C ILE A 30 -0.01 4.33 4.26
N LEU A 31 -0.91 3.37 4.22
CA LEU A 31 -0.96 2.21 5.09
C LEU A 31 -0.40 1.01 4.34
N ARG A 32 0.43 0.21 5.00
CA ARG A 32 0.90 -1.08 4.52
C ARG A 32 0.22 -2.19 5.30
N ALA A 33 -0.37 -3.14 4.60
CA ALA A 33 -0.96 -4.32 5.21
C ALA A 33 0.12 -5.14 5.94
N LYS A 34 -0.22 -5.61 7.14
CA LYS A 34 0.65 -6.46 7.96
C LYS A 34 -0.07 -7.78 8.24
N ASP A 35 0.54 -8.89 7.83
CA ASP A 35 0.06 -10.21 8.17
C ASP A 35 0.32 -10.53 9.67
N PRO A 36 -0.62 -11.15 10.40
CA PRO A 36 -1.89 -11.69 9.92
C PRO A 36 -3.07 -10.70 9.88
N GLU A 37 -3.05 -9.63 10.68
CA GLU A 37 -4.05 -8.56 10.63
C GLU A 37 -3.44 -7.23 11.08
N GLY A 38 -3.79 -6.15 10.39
CA GLY A 38 -3.44 -4.80 10.76
C GLY A 38 -2.78 -4.01 9.64
N PHE A 39 -2.54 -2.75 9.93
CA PHE A 39 -1.90 -1.80 9.03
C PHE A 39 -0.80 -1.05 9.75
N GLU A 40 0.30 -0.82 9.05
CA GLU A 40 1.39 0.03 9.48
C GLU A 40 1.41 1.31 8.64
N GLU A 41 1.54 2.47 9.29
CA GLU A 41 1.72 3.73 8.57
C GLU A 41 3.13 3.77 7.98
N THR A 42 3.20 3.89 6.66
CA THR A 42 4.47 4.03 5.91
C THR A 42 4.72 5.45 5.44
N GLY A 43 3.70 6.29 5.47
CA GLY A 43 3.82 7.71 5.17
C GLY A 43 2.56 8.49 5.51
N ARG A 44 2.72 9.79 5.67
CA ARG A 44 1.64 10.74 5.94
C ARG A 44 1.97 12.11 5.38
N GLY A 45 0.94 12.88 5.06
CA GLY A 45 1.09 14.30 4.80
C GLY A 45 -0.16 14.97 4.30
N LEU A 46 0.01 16.20 3.81
CA LEU A 46 -0.98 16.83 2.94
C LEU A 46 -1.03 16.06 1.61
N HIS A 47 -2.14 16.23 0.86
CA HIS A 47 -2.38 15.48 -0.37
C HIS A 47 -1.17 15.38 -1.31
N LYS A 48 -0.49 16.51 -1.60
CA LYS A 48 0.66 16.53 -2.52
C LYS A 48 1.84 15.70 -2.01
N GLN A 49 2.14 15.77 -0.72
CA GLN A 49 3.25 15.03 -0.11
C GLN A 49 2.91 13.53 -0.04
N ALA A 50 1.69 13.20 0.39
CA ALA A 50 1.22 11.83 0.44
C ALA A 50 1.20 11.18 -0.97
N ARG A 51 0.83 11.95 -2.00
CA ARG A 51 0.86 11.49 -3.39
C ARG A 51 2.27 11.08 -3.83
N LEU A 52 3.29 11.87 -3.51
CA LEU A 52 4.68 11.53 -3.86
C LEU A 52 5.14 10.24 -3.20
N ILE A 53 4.76 10.03 -1.93
CA ILE A 53 5.08 8.80 -1.19
C ILE A 53 4.34 7.61 -1.80
N TRP A 54 3.05 7.78 -2.11
CA TRP A 54 2.22 6.76 -2.76
C TRP A 54 2.81 6.34 -4.10
N ASP A 55 3.09 7.28 -5.00
CA ASP A 55 3.60 6.98 -6.34
C ASP A 55 4.97 6.25 -6.27
N ALA A 56 5.83 6.63 -5.32
CA ALA A 56 7.11 5.94 -5.10
C ALA A 56 6.93 4.50 -4.61
N LEU A 57 6.05 4.28 -3.62
CA LEU A 57 5.78 2.95 -3.07
C LEU A 57 5.10 2.03 -4.10
N ILE A 58 4.15 2.55 -4.88
CA ILE A 58 3.48 1.76 -5.92
C ILE A 58 4.46 1.39 -7.03
N ALA A 59 5.31 2.31 -7.47
CA ALA A 59 6.33 1.99 -8.48
C ALA A 59 7.31 0.91 -7.99
N GLU A 60 7.76 0.97 -6.74
CA GLU A 60 8.59 -0.07 -6.13
C GLU A 60 7.85 -1.41 -6.06
N HIS A 61 6.62 -1.41 -5.59
CA HIS A 61 5.78 -2.59 -5.46
C HIS A 61 5.51 -3.29 -6.81
N GLU A 62 5.20 -2.52 -7.85
CA GLU A 62 5.02 -3.05 -9.21
C GLU A 62 6.32 -3.66 -9.75
N ASN A 63 7.47 -3.04 -9.46
CA ASN A 63 8.78 -3.59 -9.82
C ASN A 63 9.04 -4.93 -9.13
N GLU A 64 8.69 -5.05 -7.85
CA GLU A 64 8.80 -6.32 -7.11
C GLU A 64 7.92 -7.41 -7.70
N HIS A 65 6.65 -7.11 -8.02
CA HIS A 65 5.76 -8.06 -8.67
C HIS A 65 6.28 -8.51 -10.03
N ARG A 66 6.78 -7.57 -10.84
CA ARG A 66 7.40 -7.89 -12.12
C ARG A 66 8.61 -8.81 -11.95
N ARG A 67 9.48 -8.55 -10.98
CA ARG A 67 10.62 -9.42 -10.66
C ARG A 67 10.19 -10.81 -10.23
N LYS A 68 9.19 -10.93 -9.35
CA LYS A 68 8.63 -12.22 -8.90
C LYS A 68 8.03 -13.02 -10.07
N ASN A 69 7.30 -12.35 -10.96
CA ASN A 69 6.68 -12.98 -12.12
C ASN A 69 7.70 -13.40 -13.19
N MET A 70 8.86 -12.74 -13.25
CA MET A 70 9.98 -13.09 -14.15
C MET A 70 10.90 -14.19 -13.60
N SER A 71 10.57 -14.79 -12.46
CA SER A 71 11.20 -16.03 -11.98
C SER A 71 10.33 -17.28 -12.24
N PRO A 72 10.16 -17.76 -13.48
CA PRO A 72 9.85 -19.15 -13.73
C PRO A 72 11.14 -19.89 -14.09
N ASP A 73 11.88 -20.43 -13.11
CA ASP A 73 12.64 -21.68 -13.32
C ASP A 73 13.17 -22.30 -12.02
N VAL A 74 13.43 -23.62 -12.10
CA VAL A 74 13.93 -24.61 -11.12
C VAL A 74 12.82 -25.26 -10.25
N ALA A 75 12.39 -26.52 -10.46
CA ALA A 75 12.86 -27.61 -11.30
C ALA A 75 11.73 -28.64 -11.55
N GLU A 76 11.66 -29.17 -12.76
CA GLU A 76 11.02 -30.45 -13.04
C GLU A 76 12.11 -31.54 -12.95
N PRO A 77 12.07 -32.48 -11.98
CA PRO A 77 12.77 -33.73 -12.16
C PRO A 77 11.87 -34.66 -12.95
N ALA A 78 12.21 -34.85 -14.23
CA ALA A 78 11.80 -36.02 -14.97
C ALA A 78 12.37 -37.27 -14.27
N ALA A 79 11.49 -38.12 -13.74
CA ALA A 79 11.74 -39.53 -13.47
C ALA A 79 10.42 -40.30 -13.48
#